data_AF-A0A9P4GN81-F1
#
_entry.id   AF-A0A9P4GN81-F1
#
_cell.length_a   1.000
_cell.length_b   1.000
_cell.length_c   1.000
_cell.angle_alpha   90.00
_cell.angle_beta   90.00
_cell.angle_gamma   90.00
#
_symmetry.space_group_name_H-M   'P 1'
#
loop_
_entity.id
_entity.type
_entity.pdbx_description
1 polymer ?
#
loop_
_entity_poly.entity_id
_entity_poly.type
_entity_poly.pdbx_seq_one_letter_code
_entity_poly.pdbx_strand_id
1 'polypeptide(L)'
;LSIAALVAIATTQAVDDLPECSIICLTSIIPKTGCSPTDTKCACDKADKITPLLTPCLESVCSVDEQERVAEVLTALCEQTGV
;
A
#
# COMPACT_ATOMS: atom_id res chain seq x y z
N LEU A 1 -32.10 -2.01 -13.81
CA LEU A 1 -32.02 -1.43 -12.44
C LEU A 1 -30.54 -1.42 -12.07
N SER A 2 -29.85 -0.31 -12.36
CA SER A 2 -28.40 -0.20 -12.18
C SER A 2 -28.12 0.23 -10.75
N ILE A 3 -27.59 -0.65 -9.92
CA ILE A 3 -27.18 -0.30 -8.56
C ILE A 3 -25.87 -1.01 -8.23
N ALA A 4 -24.81 -0.21 -8.13
CA ALA A 4 -23.77 -0.32 -7.10
C ALA A 4 -22.82 0.87 -7.30
N ALA A 5 -23.23 2.04 -6.83
CA ALA A 5 -22.26 3.07 -6.47
C ALA A 5 -21.50 2.53 -5.25
N LEU A 6 -20.32 1.94 -5.45
CA LEU A 6 -19.39 1.70 -4.36
C LEU A 6 -19.01 3.08 -3.83
N VAL A 7 -19.57 3.44 -2.69
CA VAL A 7 -19.05 4.53 -1.88
C VAL A 7 -17.68 4.04 -1.42
N ALA A 8 -16.60 4.60 -1.97
CA ALA A 8 -15.26 4.42 -1.45
C ALA A 8 -15.18 5.19 -0.13
N ILE A 9 -15.52 4.53 0.97
CA ILE A 9 -15.44 5.12 2.31
C ILE A 9 -14.00 4.92 2.80
N ALA A 10 -13.28 6.04 2.90
CA ALA A 10 -12.09 6.29 3.72
C ALA A 10 -10.91 5.28 3.61
N THR A 11 -10.07 5.41 2.57
CA THR A 11 -8.72 4.81 2.56
C THR A 11 -7.65 5.73 3.16
N THR A 12 -7.98 6.98 3.51
CA THR A 12 -6.97 7.98 3.92
C THR A 12 -6.37 7.70 5.30
N GLN A 13 -7.14 7.16 6.23
CA GLN A 13 -6.72 7.06 7.64
C GLN A 13 -5.61 6.02 7.87
N ALA A 14 -5.56 4.95 7.08
CA ALA A 14 -4.52 3.93 7.20
C ALA A 14 -3.25 4.30 6.44
N VAL A 15 -3.32 5.18 5.43
CA VAL A 15 -2.12 5.65 4.71
C VAL A 15 -1.32 6.64 5.55
N ASP A 16 -1.99 7.43 6.38
CA ASP A 16 -1.35 8.38 7.32
C ASP A 16 -0.53 7.68 8.43
N ASP A 17 -0.77 6.38 8.66
CA ASP A 17 -0.07 5.55 9.63
C ASP A 17 1.25 4.95 9.10
N LEU A 18 1.56 5.16 7.81
CA LEU A 18 2.79 4.67 7.20
C LEU A 18 4.00 5.52 7.61
N PRO A 19 5.11 4.90 8.06
CA PRO A 19 6.38 5.59 8.25
C PRO A 19 6.84 6.31 6.97
N GLU A 20 7.43 7.50 7.11
CA GLU A 20 7.92 8.30 5.96
C GLU A 20 8.91 7.52 5.08
N CYS A 21 9.74 6.67 5.70
CA CYS A 21 10.70 5.82 4.99
C CYS A 21 10.02 4.91 3.95
N SER A 22 8.81 4.44 4.24
CA SER A 22 8.03 3.56 3.37
C SER A 22 7.37 4.31 2.22
N ILE A 23 6.99 5.57 2.41
CA ILE A 23 6.39 6.42 1.38
C ILE A 23 7.36 6.61 0.21
N ILE A 24 8.65 6.82 0.51
CA ILE A 24 9.71 6.94 -0.52
C ILE A 24 9.78 5.67 -1.37
N CYS A 25 9.70 4.49 -0.74
CA CYS A 25 9.73 3.22 -1.44
C CYS A 25 8.46 2.99 -2.28
N LEU A 26 7.28 3.16 -1.69
CA LEU A 26 6.00 2.93 -2.34
C LEU A 26 5.80 3.85 -3.56
N THR A 27 6.15 5.14 -3.44
CA THR A 27 6.05 6.10 -4.55
C THR A 27 6.97 5.77 -5.73
N SER A 28 8.10 5.09 -5.49
CA SER A 28 9.01 4.62 -6.53
C SER A 28 8.55 3.30 -7.18
N ILE A 29 7.87 2.44 -6.42
CA ILE A 29 7.55 1.06 -6.82
C ILE A 29 6.16 0.94 -7.44
N ILE A 30 5.13 1.53 -6.82
CA ILE A 30 3.73 1.40 -7.26
C ILE A 30 3.55 1.79 -8.74
N PRO A 31 4.13 2.90 -9.25
CA PRO A 31 4.00 3.23 -10.66
C PRO A 31 4.59 2.18 -11.62
N LYS A 32 5.59 1.42 -11.17
CA LYS A 32 6.24 0.37 -11.99
C LYS A 32 5.35 -0.84 -12.21
N THR A 33 4.31 -1.03 -11.39
CA THR A 33 3.33 -2.11 -11.54
C THR A 33 2.11 -1.70 -12.37
N GLY A 34 2.08 -0.43 -12.85
CA GLY A 34 0.98 0.13 -13.63
C GLY A 34 -0.15 0.72 -12.78
N CYS A 35 0.02 0.78 -11.46
CA CYS A 35 -0.94 1.37 -10.55
C CYS A 35 -0.66 2.85 -10.31
N SER A 36 -1.71 3.64 -10.04
CA SER A 36 -1.52 4.98 -9.47
C SER A 36 -1.04 4.86 -8.02
N PRO A 37 -0.13 5.74 -7.53
CA PRO A 37 0.25 5.77 -6.12
C PRO A 37 -0.91 5.88 -5.14
N THR A 38 -2.04 6.44 -5.58
CA THR A 38 -3.26 6.59 -4.77
C THR A 38 -4.30 5.51 -5.04
N ASP A 39 -4.04 4.57 -5.96
CA ASP A 39 -4.93 3.44 -6.26
C ASP A 39 -4.55 2.25 -5.39
N THR A 40 -5.01 2.33 -4.13
CA THR A 40 -4.78 1.32 -3.11
C THR A 40 -5.24 -0.06 -3.56
N LYS A 41 -6.40 -0.16 -4.22
CA LYS A 41 -6.91 -1.44 -4.69
C LYS A 41 -5.98 -2.05 -5.73
N CYS A 42 -5.56 -1.27 -6.73
CA CYS A 42 -4.61 -1.76 -7.73
C CYS A 42 -3.30 -2.22 -7.07
N ALA A 43 -2.77 -1.44 -6.12
CA ALA A 43 -1.55 -1.80 -5.42
C ALA A 43 -1.71 -3.14 -4.67
N CYS A 44 -2.81 -3.34 -3.95
CA CYS A 44 -3.12 -4.59 -3.25
C CYS A 44 -3.32 -5.77 -4.20
N ASP A 45 -4.03 -5.59 -5.32
CA ASP A 45 -4.19 -6.60 -6.38
C ASP A 45 -2.84 -6.99 -7.04
N LYS A 46 -1.77 -6.21 -6.82
CA LYS A 46 -0.40 -6.42 -7.33
C LYS A 46 0.62 -6.62 -6.22
N ALA A 47 0.19 -6.94 -4.99
CA ALA A 47 1.10 -7.12 -3.86
C ALA A 47 2.19 -8.15 -4.14
N ASP A 48 1.88 -9.23 -4.88
CA ASP A 48 2.82 -10.24 -5.35
C ASP A 48 3.99 -9.67 -6.17
N LYS A 49 3.76 -8.57 -6.88
CA LYS A 49 4.78 -7.86 -7.69
C LYS A 49 5.45 -6.73 -6.92
N ILE A 50 4.74 -6.12 -5.98
CA ILE A 50 5.25 -4.99 -5.19
C ILE A 50 6.18 -5.48 -4.09
N THR A 51 5.78 -6.48 -3.30
CA THR A 51 6.54 -7.00 -2.16
C THR A 51 8.01 -7.30 -2.47
N PRO A 52 8.39 -8.05 -3.52
CA PRO A 52 9.80 -8.35 -3.79
C PRO A 52 10.64 -7.11 -4.17
N LEU A 53 9.99 -6.01 -4.59
CA LEU A 53 10.65 -4.72 -4.84
C LEU A 53 10.66 -3.83 -3.60
N LEU A 54 9.62 -3.96 -2.76
CA LEU A 54 9.40 -3.14 -1.58
C LEU A 54 10.31 -3.55 -0.44
N THR A 55 10.42 -4.85 -0.15
CA THR A 55 11.27 -5.39 0.92
C THR A 55 12.70 -4.84 0.91
N PRO A 56 13.48 -4.96 -0.19
CA PRO A 56 14.86 -4.45 -0.19
C PRO A 56 14.95 -2.93 -0.09
N CYS A 57 13.90 -2.20 -0.48
CA CYS A 57 13.85 -0.76 -0.28
C CYS A 57 13.65 -0.41 1.19
N LEU A 58 12.68 -1.04 1.86
CA LEU A 58 12.42 -0.82 3.28
C LEU A 58 13.64 -1.21 4.13
N GLU A 59 14.30 -2.34 3.83
CA GLU A 59 15.54 -2.75 4.52
C GLU A 59 16.66 -1.69 4.41
N SER A 60 16.67 -0.88 3.36
CA SER A 60 17.69 0.15 3.13
C SER A 60 17.41 1.47 3.84
N VAL A 61 16.15 1.78 4.16
CA VAL A 61 15.76 3.13 4.63
C VAL A 61 14.88 3.15 5.87
N CYS A 62 14.32 2.01 6.27
CA CYS A 62 13.46 1.85 7.44
C CYS A 62 14.16 1.01 8.51
N SER A 63 13.94 1.37 9.77
CA SER A 63 14.25 0.49 10.90
C SER A 63 13.41 -0.79 10.88
N VAL A 64 13.82 -1.80 11.66
CA VAL A 64 13.07 -3.08 11.75
C VAL A 64 11.64 -2.83 12.27
N ASP A 65 11.48 -2.00 13.30
CA ASP A 65 10.16 -1.65 13.85
C ASP A 65 9.27 -0.95 12.81
N GLU A 66 9.84 -0.08 11.99
CA GLU A 66 9.11 0.58 10.89
C GLU A 66 8.72 -0.42 9.79
N GLN A 67 9.57 -1.40 9.48
CA GLN A 67 9.25 -2.46 8.51
C GLN A 67 8.05 -3.29 8.97
N GLU A 68 8.03 -3.68 10.24
CA GLU A 68 6.90 -4.40 10.84
C GLU A 68 5.63 -3.55 10.78
N ARG A 69 5.71 -2.28 11.18
CA ARG A 69 4.58 -1.35 11.12
C ARG A 69 4.04 -1.19 9.70
N VAL A 70 4.92 -1.08 8.69
CA VAL A 70 4.51 -1.00 7.28
C VAL A 70 3.74 -2.24 6.87
N ALA A 71 4.21 -3.44 7.23
CA ALA A 71 3.54 -4.68 6.89
C ALA A 71 2.14 -4.76 7.52
N GLU A 72 2.00 -4.38 8.79
CA GLU A 72 0.71 -4.32 9.48
C GLU A 72 -0.26 -3.34 8.80
N VAL A 73 0.20 -2.12 8.53
CA VAL A 73 -0.62 -1.06 7.90
C VAL A 73 -1.07 -1.48 6.51
N LEU A 74 -0.15 -1.98 5.67
CA LEU A 74 -0.48 -2.39 4.30
C LEU A 74 -1.44 -3.59 4.30
N THR A 75 -1.30 -4.53 5.24
CA THR A 75 -2.23 -5.66 5.38
C THR A 75 -3.63 -5.16 5.72
N ALA A 76 -3.76 -4.33 6.76
CA ALA A 76 -5.05 -3.76 7.16
C ALA A 76 -5.67 -2.88 6.06
N LEU A 77 -4.83 -2.18 5.28
CA LEU A 77 -5.28 -1.38 4.14
C LEU A 77 -5.83 -2.25 3.01
N CYS A 78 -5.17 -3.35 2.68
CA CYS A 78 -5.63 -4.26 1.63
C CYS A 78 -6.91 -5.01 2.02
N GLU A 79 -7.02 -5.45 3.27
CA GLU A 79 -8.26 -6.07 3.80
C GLU A 79 -9.48 -5.14 3.65
N GLN A 80 -9.31 -3.84 3.89
CA GLN A 80 -10.38 -2.84 3.71
C GLN A 80 -10.82 -2.68 2.25
N THR A 81 -9.94 -2.98 1.29
CA THR A 81 -10.28 -2.93 -0.15
C THR A 81 -10.91 -4.23 -0.67
N GLY A 82 -11.10 -5.23 0.19
CA GLY A 82 -11.74 -6.51 -0.14
C GLY A 82 -10.89 -7.42 -1.02
N VAL A 83 -9.56 -7.31 -0.92
CA VAL A 83 -8.57 -8.18 -1.60
C VAL A 83 -8.08 -9.27 -0.67
#